data_AF-A0A1H6FN56-F1
#
_entry.id   AF-A0A1H6FN56-F1
#
_cell.length_a   1.000
_cell.length_b   1.000
_cell.length_c   1.000
_cell.angle_alpha   90.00
_cell.angle_beta   90.00
_cell.angle_gamma   90.00
#
_symmetry.space_group_name_H-M   'P 1'
#
loop_
_entity.id
_entity.type
_entity.pdbx_description
1 polymer ?
#
loop_
_entity_poly.entity_id
_entity_poly.type
_entity_poly.pdbx_seq_one_letter_code
_entity_poly.pdbx_strand_id
1 'polypeptide(L)'
;MFPAYRVLPEDILEVLFAISELGPNPSNDEISRFANLSNRKVREAIKILETIGIIDKGDNKVEDRYERLLQQTAPKDWSIILEKSLLNYQPFIDYSTYLNRGYTSEEAAQKVYAGNSELASKPDYLKEYFELMGKYTGIVLEGDELSVEIRNVPADMSGSLESLRKSLKSELEVKIYLDEFLGENLMEFLDQDTKTDLADAYLKHSTEPRDSVSASGRAFEDFLRNLGETYGDEGRDYSTGSGIVPLCNHLQGDGLVRRHHKRRIMALAEIRNKGGAHGDDAEALERWEITPEVSLDCALTSTILTKSVYRYAVEDDIIL
;
A
#
# COMPACT_ATOMS: atom_id res chain seq x y z
N MET A 1 2.51 15.39 -11.85
CA MET A 1 3.84 15.96 -11.60
C MET A 1 3.73 17.05 -10.54
N PHE A 2 4.53 16.95 -9.48
CA PHE A 2 4.72 17.98 -8.47
C PHE A 2 5.23 19.28 -9.11
N PRO A 3 4.57 20.41 -8.83
CA PRO A 3 4.88 21.67 -9.47
C PRO A 3 6.04 22.40 -8.81
N ALA A 4 6.68 23.31 -9.53
CA ALA A 4 7.68 24.20 -8.93
C ALA A 4 7.06 25.27 -8.02
N TYR A 5 5.75 25.52 -8.16
CA TYR A 5 5.03 26.51 -7.37
C TYR A 5 4.44 25.85 -6.14
N ARG A 6 4.97 26.19 -4.97
CA ARG A 6 4.53 25.65 -3.69
C ARG A 6 3.07 26.02 -3.38
N VAL A 7 2.26 25.00 -3.09
CA VAL A 7 0.88 25.11 -2.63
C VAL A 7 0.80 24.51 -1.24
N LEU A 8 0.13 25.18 -0.31
CA LEU A 8 0.00 24.70 1.06
C LEU A 8 -1.00 23.53 1.14
N PRO A 9 -0.83 22.57 2.06
CA PRO A 9 -1.76 21.44 2.23
C PRO A 9 -3.22 21.86 2.44
N GLU A 10 -3.45 22.94 3.16
CA GLU A 10 -4.79 23.49 3.38
C GLU A 10 -5.42 23.96 2.06
N ASP A 11 -4.66 24.67 1.22
CA ASP A 11 -5.12 25.10 -0.10
C ASP A 11 -5.41 23.88 -1.01
N ILE A 12 -4.63 22.80 -0.90
CA ILE A 12 -4.84 21.55 -1.65
C ILE A 12 -6.17 20.90 -1.23
N LEU A 13 -6.45 20.83 0.06
CA LEU A 13 -7.68 20.26 0.61
C LEU A 13 -8.92 21.11 0.29
N GLU A 14 -8.81 22.44 0.29
CA GLU A 14 -9.90 23.33 -0.14
C GLU A 14 -10.23 23.14 -1.63
N VAL A 15 -9.21 22.93 -2.48
CA VAL A 15 -9.41 22.58 -3.89
C VAL A 15 -10.09 21.22 -4.03
N LEU A 16 -9.65 20.21 -3.26
CA LEU A 16 -10.29 18.90 -3.24
C LEU A 16 -11.77 18.99 -2.85
N PHE A 17 -12.08 19.77 -1.81
CA PHE A 17 -13.45 19.99 -1.36
C PHE A 17 -14.31 20.68 -2.42
N ALA A 18 -13.77 21.72 -3.07
CA ALA A 18 -14.44 22.38 -4.18
C ALA A 18 -14.76 21.41 -5.33
N ILE A 19 -13.83 20.51 -5.68
CA ILE A 19 -14.05 19.50 -6.72
C ILE A 19 -15.17 18.54 -6.32
N SER A 20 -15.19 18.08 -5.06
CA SER A 20 -16.23 17.18 -4.56
C SER A 20 -17.62 17.81 -4.58
N GLU A 21 -17.75 19.10 -4.26
CA GLU A 21 -19.05 19.79 -4.17
C GLU A 21 -19.60 20.24 -5.52
N LEU A 22 -18.71 20.60 -6.47
CA LEU A 22 -19.11 21.06 -7.79
C LEU A 22 -19.50 19.91 -8.74
N GLY A 23 -19.26 18.66 -8.34
CA GLY A 23 -19.49 17.47 -9.17
C GLY A 23 -18.34 17.21 -10.15
N PRO A 24 -18.49 16.24 -11.08
CA PRO A 24 -17.40 15.80 -11.94
C PRO A 24 -17.03 16.86 -12.99
N ASN A 25 -15.74 16.96 -13.33
CA ASN A 25 -15.18 17.87 -14.33
C ASN A 25 -15.41 19.39 -14.10
N PRO A 26 -15.29 19.93 -12.88
CA PRO A 26 -15.42 21.36 -12.68
C PRO A 26 -14.24 22.11 -13.32
N SER A 27 -14.52 23.27 -13.90
CA SER A 27 -13.49 24.11 -14.49
C SER A 27 -12.64 24.80 -13.42
N ASN A 28 -11.39 25.13 -13.76
CA ASN A 28 -10.49 25.86 -12.86
C ASN A 28 -11.11 27.17 -12.33
N ASP A 29 -11.90 27.86 -13.16
CA ASP A 29 -12.56 29.10 -12.76
C ASP A 29 -13.69 28.86 -11.74
N GLU A 30 -14.43 27.77 -11.86
CA GLU A 30 -15.47 27.40 -10.89
C GLU A 30 -14.84 27.03 -9.54
N ILE A 31 -13.80 26.19 -9.57
CA ILE A 31 -13.03 25.82 -8.38
C ILE A 31 -12.39 27.06 -7.74
N SER A 32 -11.81 27.95 -8.54
CA SER A 32 -11.19 29.20 -8.06
C SER A 32 -12.19 30.10 -7.34
N ARG A 33 -13.41 30.25 -7.87
CA ARG A 33 -14.48 31.03 -7.23
C ARG A 33 -15.00 30.36 -5.96
N PHE A 34 -15.13 29.04 -5.96
CA PHE A 34 -15.61 28.28 -4.81
C PHE A 34 -14.61 28.33 -3.65
N ALA A 35 -13.36 27.94 -3.89
CA ALA A 35 -12.31 27.88 -2.89
C ALA A 35 -11.73 29.26 -2.52
N ASN A 36 -12.12 30.33 -3.24
CA ASN A 36 -11.55 31.67 -3.11
C ASN A 36 -10.02 31.68 -3.24
N LEU A 37 -9.50 30.92 -4.21
CA LEU A 37 -8.07 30.79 -4.50
C LEU A 37 -7.75 31.29 -5.91
N SER A 38 -6.51 31.71 -6.14
CA SER A 38 -6.08 32.10 -7.49
C SER A 38 -6.12 30.92 -8.46
N ASN A 39 -6.45 31.17 -9.73
CA ASN A 39 -6.38 30.18 -10.82
C ASN A 39 -5.01 29.50 -10.95
N ARG A 40 -3.92 30.16 -10.54
CA ARG A 40 -2.61 29.52 -10.47
C ARG A 40 -2.59 28.46 -9.36
N LYS A 41 -2.93 28.82 -8.13
CA LYS A 41 -3.00 27.87 -7.00
C LYS A 41 -3.87 26.66 -7.32
N VAL A 42 -5.07 26.88 -7.86
CA VAL A 42 -6.00 25.81 -8.25
C VAL A 42 -5.35 24.83 -9.23
N ARG A 43 -4.76 25.32 -10.33
CA ARG A 43 -4.10 24.46 -11.31
C ARG A 43 -2.96 23.65 -10.73
N GLU A 44 -2.17 24.24 -9.84
CA GLU A 44 -1.04 23.54 -9.21
C GLU A 44 -1.51 22.54 -8.14
N ALA A 45 -2.58 22.85 -7.40
CA ALA A 45 -3.22 21.91 -6.46
C ALA A 45 -3.81 20.69 -7.17
N ILE A 46 -4.50 20.89 -8.30
CA ILE A 46 -5.05 19.79 -9.13
C ILE A 46 -3.92 18.85 -9.55
N LYS A 47 -2.80 19.37 -10.06
CA LYS A 47 -1.65 18.52 -10.41
C LYS A 47 -1.15 17.69 -9.24
N ILE A 48 -1.14 18.24 -8.03
CA ILE A 48 -0.72 17.50 -6.83
C ILE A 48 -1.72 16.39 -6.53
N LEU A 49 -3.02 16.71 -6.47
CA LEU A 49 -4.11 15.75 -6.24
C LEU A 49 -4.10 14.61 -7.26
N GLU A 50 -3.86 14.90 -8.54
CA GLU A 50 -3.68 13.88 -9.59
C GLU A 50 -2.42 13.03 -9.35
N THR A 51 -1.32 13.66 -8.91
CA THR A 51 -0.03 12.98 -8.71
C THR A 51 -0.09 11.97 -7.58
N ILE A 52 -0.77 12.31 -6.49
CA ILE A 52 -0.94 11.44 -5.32
C ILE A 52 -2.21 10.57 -5.41
N GLY A 53 -2.88 10.57 -6.58
CA GLY A 53 -4.00 9.69 -6.88
C GLY A 53 -5.23 9.92 -6.02
N ILE A 54 -5.55 11.17 -5.67
CA ILE A 54 -6.82 11.53 -4.99
C ILE A 54 -7.92 11.80 -6.01
N ILE A 55 -7.55 12.34 -7.17
CA ILE A 55 -8.47 12.64 -8.27
C ILE A 55 -8.00 11.98 -9.57
N ASP A 56 -8.97 11.63 -10.42
CA ASP A 56 -8.74 11.07 -11.74
C ASP A 56 -8.05 12.10 -12.65
N LYS A 57 -7.01 11.65 -13.35
CA LYS A 57 -6.20 12.49 -14.23
C LYS A 57 -7.05 13.02 -15.39
N GLY A 58 -7.14 14.35 -15.50
CA GLY A 58 -7.84 15.03 -16.60
C GLY A 58 -9.34 15.19 -16.41
N ASP A 59 -9.97 14.44 -15.50
CA ASP A 59 -11.42 14.45 -15.30
C ASP A 59 -11.86 15.27 -14.06
N ASN A 60 -10.89 15.80 -13.29
CA ASN A 60 -11.12 16.52 -12.02
C ASN A 60 -12.24 15.83 -11.21
N LYS A 61 -12.15 14.51 -11.05
CA LYS A 61 -13.14 13.70 -10.34
C LYS A 61 -12.46 13.08 -9.14
N VAL A 62 -13.04 13.25 -7.96
CA VAL A 62 -12.52 12.60 -6.74
C VAL A 62 -12.77 11.10 -6.82
N GLU A 63 -11.78 10.29 -6.48
CA GLU A 63 -11.99 8.86 -6.39
C GLU A 63 -12.96 8.51 -5.23
N ASP A 64 -13.83 7.53 -5.45
CA ASP A 64 -14.92 7.16 -4.54
C ASP A 64 -14.46 6.87 -3.08
N ARG A 65 -13.21 6.42 -2.89
CA ARG A 65 -12.64 6.17 -1.56
C ARG A 65 -12.34 7.45 -0.79
N TYR A 66 -11.86 8.49 -1.47
CA TYR A 66 -11.55 9.78 -0.87
C TYR A 66 -12.79 10.66 -0.77
N GLU A 67 -13.71 10.56 -1.73
CA GLU A 67 -15.00 11.27 -1.67
C GLU A 67 -15.79 10.86 -0.42
N ARG A 68 -15.92 9.54 -0.16
CA ARG A 68 -16.57 9.04 1.06
C ARG A 68 -15.87 9.52 2.32
N LEU A 69 -14.54 9.53 2.34
CA LEU A 69 -13.77 9.98 3.49
C LEU A 69 -13.97 11.48 3.74
N LEU A 70 -13.96 12.30 2.69
CA LEU A 70 -14.18 13.74 2.75
C LEU A 70 -15.57 14.07 3.29
N GLN A 71 -16.62 13.38 2.84
CA GLN A 71 -18.00 13.55 3.32
C GLN A 71 -18.21 13.14 4.77
N GLN A 72 -17.41 12.19 5.27
CA GLN A 72 -17.53 11.65 6.64
C GLN A 72 -16.63 12.36 7.65
N THR A 73 -15.69 13.20 7.18
CA THR A 73 -14.66 13.83 8.01
C THR A 73 -14.94 15.32 8.15
N ALA A 74 -14.85 15.84 9.38
CA ALA A 74 -14.98 17.27 9.60
C ALA A 74 -13.80 18.03 8.97
N PRO A 75 -13.98 19.28 8.49
CA PRO A 75 -12.92 20.03 7.78
C PRO A 75 -11.58 20.13 8.53
N LYS A 76 -11.64 20.29 9.86
CA LYS A 76 -10.46 20.33 10.73
C LYS A 76 -9.62 19.04 10.74
N ASP A 77 -10.20 17.92 10.31
CA ASP A 77 -9.61 16.59 10.34
C ASP A 77 -9.28 16.08 8.92
N TRP A 78 -9.44 16.91 7.87
CA TRP A 78 -9.17 16.52 6.48
C TRP A 78 -7.71 16.17 6.18
N SER A 79 -6.77 16.44 7.09
CA SER A 79 -5.39 15.96 6.98
C SER A 79 -5.30 14.45 6.82
N ILE A 80 -6.26 13.68 7.35
CA ILE A 80 -6.34 12.22 7.20
C ILE A 80 -6.47 11.78 5.73
N ILE A 81 -7.00 12.63 4.85
CA ILE A 81 -7.15 12.32 3.43
C ILE A 81 -5.79 12.34 2.75
N LEU A 82 -5.00 13.37 3.01
CA LEU A 82 -3.62 13.45 2.55
C LEU A 82 -2.78 12.33 3.16
N GLU A 83 -2.99 12.01 4.44
CA GLU A 83 -2.27 10.94 5.13
C GLU A 83 -2.48 9.61 4.39
N LYS A 84 -3.74 9.22 4.17
CA LYS A 84 -4.07 7.99 3.45
C LYS A 84 -3.57 7.97 2.01
N SER A 85 -3.61 9.11 1.33
CA SER A 85 -3.09 9.22 -0.03
C SER A 85 -1.56 9.02 -0.05
N LEU A 86 -0.82 9.67 0.85
CA LEU A 86 0.63 9.51 0.98
C LEU A 86 1.01 8.06 1.35
N LEU A 87 0.29 7.44 2.27
CA LEU A 87 0.52 6.04 2.66
C LEU A 87 0.21 5.05 1.52
N ASN A 88 -0.54 5.45 0.50
CA ASN A 88 -0.79 4.65 -0.70
C ASN A 88 0.06 5.08 -1.90
N TYR A 89 0.94 6.06 -1.73
CA TYR A 89 1.77 6.59 -2.79
C TYR A 89 3.20 6.06 -2.67
N GLN A 90 3.55 5.06 -3.47
CA GLN A 90 4.85 4.35 -3.41
C GLN A 90 6.07 5.30 -3.35
N PRO A 91 6.17 6.37 -4.16
CA PRO A 91 7.31 7.29 -4.08
C PRO A 91 7.49 7.95 -2.71
N PHE A 92 6.41 8.16 -1.96
CA PHE A 92 6.48 8.66 -0.59
C PHE A 92 6.89 7.57 0.42
N ILE A 93 6.49 6.32 0.18
CA ILE A 93 6.95 5.17 0.97
C ILE A 93 8.46 4.95 0.76
N ASP A 94 8.95 5.01 -0.48
CA ASP A 94 10.38 4.90 -0.80
C ASP A 94 11.17 6.02 -0.11
N TYR A 95 10.69 7.25 -0.19
CA TYR A 95 11.26 8.40 0.49
C TYR A 95 11.35 8.17 2.01
N SER A 96 10.26 7.71 2.61
CA SER A 96 10.19 7.42 4.05
C SER A 96 11.12 6.26 4.45
N THR A 97 11.26 5.25 3.58
CA THR A 97 12.19 4.14 3.76
C THR A 97 13.64 4.60 3.72
N TYR A 98 14.00 5.53 2.82
CA TYR A 98 15.34 6.12 2.82
C TYR A 98 15.60 6.96 4.08
N LEU A 99 14.64 7.77 4.52
CA LEU A 99 14.77 8.48 5.80
C LEU A 99 14.97 7.49 6.96
N ASN A 100 14.20 6.39 7.00
CA ASN A 100 14.34 5.34 8.01
C ASN A 100 15.72 4.68 8.01
N ARG A 101 16.35 4.57 6.83
CA ARG A 101 17.72 4.04 6.67
C ARG A 101 18.82 5.04 7.06
N GLY A 102 18.45 6.24 7.52
CA GLY A 102 19.38 7.28 7.97
C GLY A 102 19.92 8.17 6.87
N TYR A 103 19.32 8.18 5.68
CA TYR A 103 19.64 9.17 4.65
C TYR A 103 19.04 10.53 5.00
N THR A 104 19.69 11.61 4.57
CA THR A 104 19.09 12.94 4.71
C THR A 104 17.87 13.08 3.79
N SER A 105 17.00 14.06 4.07
CA SER A 105 15.86 14.40 3.21
C SER A 105 16.28 14.68 1.76
N GLU A 106 17.37 15.42 1.55
CA GLU A 106 17.93 15.66 0.22
C GLU A 106 18.33 14.36 -0.48
N GLU A 107 19.05 13.48 0.21
CA GLU A 107 19.50 12.20 -0.34
C GLU A 107 18.33 11.27 -0.66
N ALA A 108 17.34 11.19 0.24
CA ALA A 108 16.12 10.40 0.07
C ALA A 108 15.34 10.88 -1.18
N ALA A 109 15.09 12.19 -1.29
CA ALA A 109 14.41 12.76 -2.45
C ALA A 109 15.19 12.55 -3.75
N GLN A 110 16.52 12.67 -3.72
CA GLN A 110 17.37 12.41 -4.87
C GLN A 110 17.28 10.96 -5.35
N LYS A 111 17.21 9.99 -4.43
CA LYS A 111 17.09 8.56 -4.75
C LYS A 111 15.72 8.25 -5.36
N VAL A 112 14.64 8.76 -4.77
CA VAL A 112 13.28 8.59 -5.33
C VAL A 112 13.19 9.23 -6.72
N TYR A 113 13.75 10.44 -6.88
CA TYR A 113 13.80 11.13 -8.16
C TYR A 113 14.52 10.35 -9.26
N ALA A 114 15.58 9.62 -8.92
CA ALA A 114 16.37 8.87 -9.90
C ALA A 114 15.54 7.77 -10.61
N GLY A 115 14.60 7.14 -9.89
CA GLY A 115 13.66 6.17 -10.45
C GLY A 115 12.37 6.78 -11.02
N ASN A 116 12.03 8.01 -10.62
CA ASN A 116 10.72 8.61 -10.88
C ASN A 116 10.84 10.07 -11.37
N SER A 117 11.72 10.30 -12.34
CA SER A 117 12.09 11.65 -12.81
C SER A 117 10.93 12.44 -13.44
N GLU A 118 9.84 11.78 -13.80
CA GLU A 118 8.61 12.35 -14.32
C GLU A 118 7.69 12.94 -13.24
N LEU A 119 7.92 12.59 -11.96
CA LEU A 119 7.12 13.09 -10.85
C LEU A 119 7.39 14.55 -10.54
N ALA A 120 8.57 15.07 -10.87
CA ALA A 120 8.91 16.48 -10.70
C ALA A 120 9.95 16.91 -11.72
N SER A 121 10.10 18.21 -11.97
CA SER A 121 11.20 18.68 -12.83
C SER A 121 12.56 18.70 -12.12
N LYS A 122 12.58 18.63 -10.78
CA LYS A 122 13.78 18.61 -9.94
C LYS A 122 13.52 17.82 -8.65
N PRO A 123 14.56 17.19 -8.07
CA PRO A 123 14.46 16.48 -6.79
C PRO A 123 14.03 17.41 -5.65
N ASP A 124 14.45 18.68 -5.66
CA ASP A 124 14.06 19.67 -4.63
C ASP A 124 12.55 19.83 -4.51
N TYR A 125 11.80 19.73 -5.62
CA TYR A 125 10.35 19.86 -5.57
C TYR A 125 9.71 18.62 -4.92
N LEU A 126 10.21 17.41 -5.18
CA LEU A 126 9.76 16.20 -4.47
C LEU A 126 10.01 16.34 -2.97
N LYS A 127 11.24 16.72 -2.61
CA LYS A 127 11.64 16.96 -1.23
C LYS A 127 10.68 17.93 -0.53
N GLU A 128 10.50 19.12 -1.10
CA GLU A 128 9.64 20.16 -0.52
C GLU A 128 8.21 19.67 -0.29
N TYR A 129 7.65 18.92 -1.25
CA TYR A 129 6.29 18.40 -1.15
C TYR A 129 6.14 17.25 -0.16
N PHE A 130 7.08 16.31 -0.12
CA PHE A 130 7.07 15.22 0.84
C PHE A 130 7.27 15.71 2.26
N GLU A 131 8.18 16.66 2.49
CA GLU A 131 8.33 17.31 3.79
C GLU A 131 7.06 18.09 4.18
N LEU A 132 6.53 18.90 3.27
CA LEU A 132 5.38 19.75 3.55
C LEU A 132 4.14 18.93 3.91
N MET A 133 3.81 17.93 3.08
CA MET A 133 2.62 17.11 3.31
C MET A 133 2.86 16.13 4.47
N GLY A 134 4.05 15.52 4.56
CA GLY A 134 4.39 14.61 5.65
C GLY A 134 4.38 15.28 7.03
N LYS A 135 4.84 16.54 7.13
CA LYS A 135 4.73 17.33 8.36
C LYS A 135 3.28 17.69 8.69
N TYR A 136 2.52 18.09 7.68
CA TYR A 136 1.11 18.47 7.86
C TYR A 136 0.24 17.30 8.33
N THR A 137 0.53 16.09 7.87
CA THR A 137 -0.16 14.87 8.31
C THR A 137 0.39 14.27 9.59
N GLY A 138 1.54 14.75 10.08
CA GLY A 138 2.21 14.21 11.26
C GLY A 138 3.03 12.94 11.01
N ILE A 139 3.16 12.50 9.76
CA ILE A 139 3.99 11.35 9.37
C ILE A 139 5.49 11.67 9.56
N VAL A 140 5.91 12.86 9.14
CA VAL A 140 7.29 13.34 9.23
C VAL A 140 7.39 14.31 10.40
N LEU A 141 8.23 14.01 11.37
CA LEU A 141 8.42 14.83 12.56
C LEU A 141 9.59 15.79 12.40
N GLU A 142 9.49 16.95 13.05
CA GLU A 142 10.52 17.98 13.05
C GLU A 142 11.47 17.79 14.25
N GLY A 143 12.77 17.63 13.96
CA GLY A 143 13.89 17.55 14.92
C GLY A 143 15.15 18.19 14.31
N ASP A 144 16.33 17.97 14.94
CA ASP A 144 17.62 18.44 14.38
C ASP A 144 17.90 17.82 12.99
N GLU A 145 17.35 16.64 12.72
CA GLU A 145 17.22 16.00 11.41
C GLU A 145 15.76 15.56 11.21
N LEU A 146 15.27 15.56 9.97
CA LEU A 146 13.94 15.04 9.65
C LEU A 146 13.91 13.54 9.88
N SER A 147 13.04 13.09 10.77
CA SER A 147 12.82 11.68 11.05
C SER A 147 11.37 11.33 10.79
N VAL A 148 11.15 10.13 10.26
CA VAL A 148 9.81 9.54 10.25
C VAL A 148 9.58 8.93 11.65
N GLU A 149 8.38 9.09 12.22
CA GLU A 149 8.05 8.42 13.48
C GLU A 149 7.85 6.91 13.24
N ILE A 150 8.97 6.20 13.14
CA ILE A 150 9.04 4.74 13.05
C ILE A 150 9.66 4.29 14.35
N ARG A 151 8.87 3.66 15.22
CA ARG A 151 9.43 2.99 16.40
C ARG A 151 10.18 1.77 15.90
N ASN A 152 11.50 1.93 15.76
CA ASN A 152 12.49 0.91 15.44
C ASN A 152 11.93 -0.52 15.37
N VAL A 153 11.70 -1.00 14.15
CA VAL A 153 11.61 -2.43 13.86
C VAL A 153 13.04 -2.96 13.97
N PRO A 154 13.36 -3.87 14.91
CA PRO A 154 14.70 -4.39 15.03
C PRO A 154 15.13 -5.02 13.70
N ALA A 155 16.27 -4.57 13.16
CA ALA A 155 16.88 -5.11 11.95
C ALA A 155 17.30 -6.59 12.09
N ASP A 156 17.14 -7.17 13.28
CA ASP A 156 17.42 -8.55 13.58
C ASP A 156 16.11 -9.37 13.58
N MET A 157 15.82 -10.04 12.44
CA MET A 157 14.73 -11.02 12.31
C MET A 157 14.91 -12.26 13.23
N SER A 158 15.95 -12.31 14.07
CA SER A 158 16.09 -13.33 15.12
C SER A 158 15.23 -13.06 16.36
N GLY A 159 14.68 -11.84 16.50
CA GLY A 159 13.66 -11.52 17.49
C GLY A 159 12.34 -12.23 17.17
N SER A 160 11.79 -12.95 18.15
CA SER A 160 10.56 -13.74 17.99
C SER A 160 9.42 -12.94 17.34
N LEU A 161 8.42 -13.63 16.77
CA LEU A 161 7.13 -13.07 16.35
C LEU A 161 6.57 -11.96 17.28
N GLU A 162 6.91 -12.03 18.57
CA GLU A 162 6.54 -11.07 19.60
C GLU A 162 7.26 -9.70 19.52
N SER A 163 8.50 -9.63 19.01
CA SER A 163 9.18 -8.35 18.75
C SER A 163 8.63 -7.65 17.53
N LEU A 164 8.34 -8.39 16.45
CA LEU A 164 7.66 -7.82 15.27
C LEU A 164 6.27 -7.30 15.63
N ARG A 165 5.51 -8.05 16.43
CA ARG A 165 4.21 -7.62 16.99
C ARG A 165 4.28 -6.34 17.83
N LYS A 166 5.39 -6.09 18.52
CA LYS A 166 5.59 -4.87 19.34
C LYS A 166 6.05 -3.66 18.51
N SER A 167 6.66 -3.91 17.34
CA SER A 167 7.27 -2.88 16.48
C SER A 167 6.42 -2.42 15.32
N LEU A 168 5.39 -3.16 14.90
CA LEU A 168 4.46 -2.76 13.83
C LEU A 168 3.17 -2.17 14.44
N LYS A 169 3.18 -0.89 14.78
CA LYS A 169 2.04 -0.17 15.40
C LYS A 169 1.41 0.87 14.49
N SER A 170 2.15 1.40 13.51
CA SER A 170 1.63 2.33 12.52
C SER A 170 1.53 1.70 11.13
N GLU A 171 0.60 2.18 10.31
CA GLU A 171 0.45 1.76 8.92
C GLU A 171 1.74 2.00 8.10
N LEU A 172 2.44 3.09 8.40
CA LEU A 172 3.71 3.40 7.76
C LEU A 172 4.82 2.41 8.11
N GLU A 173 4.94 2.00 9.38
CA GLU A 173 5.90 0.97 9.81
C GLU A 173 5.68 -0.34 9.07
N VAL A 174 4.42 -0.76 8.91
CA VAL A 174 4.06 -1.97 8.17
C VAL A 174 4.44 -1.83 6.70
N LYS A 175 4.12 -0.71 6.06
CA LYS A 175 4.42 -0.48 4.65
C LYS A 175 5.91 -0.42 4.38
N ILE A 176 6.70 0.21 5.26
CA ILE A 176 8.16 0.21 5.17
C ILE A 176 8.71 -1.20 5.36
N TYR A 177 8.24 -1.94 6.37
CA TYR A 177 8.64 -3.35 6.54
C TYR A 177 8.35 -4.19 5.29
N LEU A 178 7.17 -4.06 4.70
CA LEU A 178 6.80 -4.76 3.47
C LEU A 178 7.69 -4.35 2.30
N ASP A 179 7.97 -3.06 2.15
CA ASP A 179 8.84 -2.53 1.10
C ASP A 179 10.26 -3.11 1.21
N GLU A 180 10.86 -3.04 2.39
CA GLU A 180 12.20 -3.58 2.64
C GLU A 180 12.26 -5.10 2.51
N PHE A 181 11.23 -5.80 2.98
CA PHE A 181 11.20 -7.26 2.96
C PHE A 181 10.93 -7.80 1.56
N LEU A 182 9.97 -7.26 0.82
CA LEU A 182 9.62 -7.75 -0.52
C LEU A 182 10.61 -7.29 -1.58
N GLY A 183 11.15 -6.08 -1.43
CA GLY A 183 12.09 -5.47 -2.36
C GLY A 183 11.42 -4.83 -3.59
N GLU A 184 12.17 -3.95 -4.24
CA GLU A 184 11.68 -3.04 -5.29
C GLU A 184 10.95 -3.74 -6.44
N ASN A 185 11.57 -4.74 -7.09
CA ASN A 185 10.97 -5.45 -8.23
C ASN A 185 9.61 -6.08 -7.91
N LEU A 186 9.50 -6.69 -6.72
CA LEU A 186 8.27 -7.32 -6.28
C LEU A 186 7.25 -6.27 -5.86
N MET A 187 7.66 -5.22 -5.17
CA MET A 187 6.78 -4.09 -4.84
C MET A 187 6.24 -3.40 -6.09
N GLU A 188 7.01 -3.30 -7.17
CA GLU A 188 6.52 -2.77 -8.45
C GLU A 188 5.53 -3.72 -9.12
N PHE A 189 5.73 -5.03 -8.98
CA PHE A 189 4.85 -6.05 -9.55
C PHE A 189 3.47 -6.13 -8.87
N LEU A 190 3.37 -5.81 -7.58
CA LEU A 190 2.11 -5.86 -6.85
C LEU A 190 1.22 -4.65 -7.17
N ASP A 191 -0.07 -4.89 -7.42
CA ASP A 191 -1.06 -3.82 -7.51
C ASP A 191 -1.36 -3.20 -6.13
N GLN A 192 -2.00 -2.04 -6.14
CA GLN A 192 -2.26 -1.27 -4.93
C GLN A 192 -3.22 -1.96 -3.95
N ASP A 193 -4.18 -2.73 -4.45
CA ASP A 193 -5.14 -3.45 -3.61
C ASP A 193 -4.43 -4.59 -2.88
N THR A 194 -3.56 -5.32 -3.57
CA THR A 194 -2.71 -6.36 -3.00
C THR A 194 -1.77 -5.80 -1.93
N LYS A 195 -1.12 -4.66 -2.18
CA LYS A 195 -0.28 -3.97 -1.18
C LYS A 195 -1.07 -3.56 0.07
N THR A 196 -2.29 -3.07 -0.15
CA THR A 196 -3.18 -2.63 0.93
C THR A 196 -3.64 -3.81 1.76
N ASP A 197 -4.08 -4.91 1.14
CA ASP A 197 -4.49 -6.13 1.84
C ASP A 197 -3.32 -6.81 2.58
N LEU A 198 -2.09 -6.73 2.06
CA LEU A 198 -0.89 -7.12 2.81
C LEU A 198 -0.69 -6.26 4.05
N ALA A 199 -0.78 -4.93 3.94
CA ALA A 199 -0.63 -4.05 5.11
C ALA A 199 -1.73 -4.29 6.15
N ASP A 200 -2.98 -4.41 5.71
CA ASP A 200 -4.14 -4.71 6.54
C ASP A 200 -4.01 -6.02 7.30
N ALA A 201 -3.40 -7.03 6.67
CA ALA A 201 -3.11 -8.30 7.33
C ALA A 201 -2.27 -8.12 8.60
N TYR A 202 -1.25 -7.26 8.58
CA TYR A 202 -0.46 -6.95 9.76
C TYR A 202 -1.19 -6.02 10.72
N LEU A 203 -1.91 -5.01 10.24
CA LEU A 203 -2.57 -4.03 11.12
C LEU A 203 -3.72 -4.63 11.92
N LYS A 204 -4.50 -5.52 11.30
CA LYS A 204 -5.71 -6.11 11.90
C LYS A 204 -5.43 -7.31 12.79
N HIS A 205 -4.23 -7.90 12.73
CA HIS A 205 -3.94 -9.20 13.37
C HIS A 205 -4.34 -9.26 14.85
N SER A 206 -4.13 -8.17 15.60
CA SER A 206 -4.36 -8.13 17.04
C SER A 206 -5.80 -7.83 17.46
N THR A 207 -6.51 -6.99 16.70
CA THR A 207 -7.85 -6.49 17.06
C THR A 207 -8.95 -7.21 16.30
N GLU A 208 -8.68 -7.59 15.05
CA GLU A 208 -9.60 -8.23 14.12
C GLU A 208 -8.90 -9.43 13.43
N PRO A 209 -8.54 -10.50 14.17
CA PRO A 209 -7.73 -11.60 13.64
C PRO A 209 -8.32 -12.27 12.40
N ARG A 210 -9.65 -12.36 12.31
CA ARG A 210 -10.34 -12.94 11.14
C ARG A 210 -10.20 -12.08 9.88
N ASP A 211 -10.31 -10.77 10.03
CA ASP A 211 -10.18 -9.84 8.92
C ASP A 211 -8.72 -9.78 8.45
N SER A 212 -7.77 -9.92 9.37
CA SER A 212 -6.34 -10.09 9.06
C SER A 212 -6.07 -11.35 8.23
N VAL A 213 -6.62 -12.52 8.61
CA VAL A 213 -6.50 -13.75 7.81
C VAL A 213 -7.16 -13.59 6.43
N SER A 214 -8.30 -12.90 6.38
CA SER A 214 -9.01 -12.65 5.12
C SER A 214 -8.23 -11.73 4.19
N ALA A 215 -7.63 -10.65 4.72
CA ALA A 215 -6.75 -9.74 3.99
C ALA A 215 -5.48 -10.46 3.48
N SER A 216 -4.83 -11.24 4.35
CA SER A 216 -3.68 -12.09 3.96
C SER A 216 -4.02 -13.01 2.79
N GLY A 217 -5.22 -13.61 2.84
CA GLY A 217 -5.72 -14.54 1.85
C GLY A 217 -6.07 -13.89 0.51
N ARG A 218 -6.68 -12.69 0.52
CA ARG A 218 -6.99 -11.93 -0.69
C ARG A 218 -5.71 -11.45 -1.38
N ALA A 219 -4.83 -10.76 -0.64
CA ALA A 219 -3.54 -10.32 -1.16
C ALA A 219 -2.75 -11.46 -1.81
N PHE A 220 -2.68 -12.62 -1.15
CA PHE A 220 -1.95 -13.76 -1.71
C PHE A 220 -2.64 -14.37 -2.93
N GLU A 221 -3.98 -14.40 -2.95
CA GLU A 221 -4.75 -14.86 -4.11
C GLU A 221 -4.53 -13.95 -5.32
N ASP A 222 -4.61 -12.64 -5.12
CA ASP A 222 -4.45 -11.63 -6.17
C ASP A 222 -3.01 -11.64 -6.72
N PHE A 223 -2.00 -11.77 -5.84
CA PHE A 223 -0.62 -12.01 -6.28
C PHE A 223 -0.49 -13.25 -7.17
N LEU A 224 -1.05 -14.40 -6.77
CA LEU A 224 -0.96 -15.63 -7.57
C LEU A 224 -1.67 -15.48 -8.92
N ARG A 225 -2.80 -14.77 -8.93
CA ARG A 225 -3.56 -14.45 -10.14
C ARG A 225 -2.72 -13.60 -11.09
N ASN A 226 -2.19 -12.47 -10.61
CA ASN A 226 -1.34 -11.57 -11.40
C ASN A 226 -0.09 -12.28 -11.92
N LEU A 227 0.53 -13.15 -11.11
CA LEU A 227 1.68 -13.97 -11.53
C LEU A 227 1.31 -14.90 -12.69
N GLY A 228 0.16 -15.56 -12.61
CA GLY A 228 -0.34 -16.43 -13.66
C GLY A 228 -0.70 -15.67 -14.94
N GLU A 229 -1.37 -14.53 -14.83
CA GLU A 229 -1.71 -13.68 -15.97
C GLU A 229 -0.48 -13.11 -16.68
N THR A 230 0.60 -12.85 -15.93
CA THR A 230 1.83 -12.26 -16.48
C THR A 230 2.81 -13.29 -17.04
N TYR A 231 2.98 -14.43 -16.36
CA TYR A 231 4.04 -15.41 -16.66
C TYR A 231 3.53 -16.83 -16.96
N GLY A 232 2.23 -17.08 -16.83
CA GLY A 232 1.63 -18.38 -17.10
C GLY A 232 1.47 -18.69 -18.58
N ASP A 233 1.00 -19.90 -18.87
CA ASP A 233 0.67 -20.32 -20.24
C ASP A 233 -0.53 -19.52 -20.78
N GLU A 234 -0.36 -18.89 -21.95
CA GLU A 234 -1.39 -18.11 -22.66
C GLU A 234 -2.68 -18.92 -22.94
N GLY A 235 -2.58 -20.26 -22.97
CA GLY A 235 -3.72 -21.15 -23.15
C GLY A 235 -4.58 -21.36 -21.90
N ARG A 236 -4.18 -20.82 -20.73
CA ARG A 236 -4.87 -21.02 -19.46
C ARG A 236 -5.43 -19.71 -18.91
N ASP A 237 -6.72 -19.75 -18.55
CA ASP A 237 -7.40 -18.62 -17.92
C ASP A 237 -7.18 -18.63 -16.40
N TYR A 238 -6.35 -17.71 -15.92
CA TYR A 238 -6.07 -17.49 -14.50
C TYR A 238 -7.14 -16.65 -13.79
N SER A 239 -7.95 -15.90 -14.53
CA SER A 239 -9.03 -15.07 -13.99
C SER A 239 -10.20 -15.91 -13.45
N THR A 240 -10.39 -17.12 -13.98
CA THR A 240 -11.46 -18.07 -13.57
C THR A 240 -11.10 -18.94 -12.37
N GLY A 241 -9.83 -18.95 -11.94
CA GLY A 241 -9.39 -19.61 -10.72
C GLY A 241 -10.00 -18.94 -9.49
N SER A 242 -11.08 -19.51 -8.95
CA SER A 242 -11.71 -18.99 -7.72
C SER A 242 -10.98 -19.54 -6.50
N GLY A 243 -10.02 -18.79 -5.95
CA GLY A 243 -9.31 -19.15 -4.73
C GLY A 243 -7.86 -19.58 -4.91
N ILE A 244 -7.12 -19.54 -3.80
CA ILE A 244 -5.69 -19.89 -3.70
C ILE A 244 -5.38 -21.30 -4.23
N VAL A 245 -6.24 -22.28 -3.92
CA VAL A 245 -5.99 -23.70 -4.24
C VAL A 245 -6.01 -23.97 -5.76
N PRO A 246 -7.07 -23.59 -6.51
CA PRO A 246 -7.06 -23.68 -7.97
C PRO A 246 -5.88 -22.96 -8.62
N LEU A 247 -5.61 -21.70 -8.24
CA LEU A 247 -4.50 -20.91 -8.80
C LEU A 247 -3.15 -21.61 -8.58
N CYS A 248 -2.89 -22.10 -7.37
CA CYS A 248 -1.67 -22.85 -7.06
C CYS A 248 -1.50 -24.11 -7.91
N ASN A 249 -2.58 -24.84 -8.18
CA ASN A 249 -2.53 -26.02 -9.06
C ASN A 249 -2.20 -25.65 -10.50
N HIS A 250 -2.78 -24.57 -11.02
CA HIS A 250 -2.46 -24.05 -12.35
C HIS A 250 -1.00 -23.60 -12.43
N LEU A 251 -0.56 -22.73 -11.53
CA LEU A 251 0.81 -22.24 -11.52
C LEU A 251 1.85 -23.37 -11.35
N GLN A 252 1.51 -24.43 -10.61
CA GLN A 252 2.37 -25.61 -10.55
C GLN A 252 2.45 -26.35 -11.89
N GLY A 253 1.32 -26.47 -12.60
CA GLY A 253 1.27 -27.07 -13.94
C GLY A 253 2.16 -26.35 -14.94
N ASP A 254 2.31 -25.03 -14.77
CA ASP A 254 3.11 -24.18 -15.66
C ASP A 254 4.55 -24.01 -15.16
N GLY A 255 4.93 -24.71 -14.08
CA GLY A 255 6.28 -24.66 -13.54
C GLY A 255 6.62 -23.39 -12.74
N LEU A 256 5.67 -22.48 -12.54
CA LEU A 256 5.82 -21.23 -11.75
C LEU A 256 5.76 -21.47 -10.24
N VAL A 257 5.17 -22.59 -9.80
CA VAL A 257 5.10 -22.99 -8.39
C VAL A 257 5.73 -24.36 -8.18
N ARG A 258 6.75 -24.44 -7.31
CA ARG A 258 7.36 -25.71 -6.92
C ARG A 258 6.50 -26.49 -5.92
N ARG A 259 6.77 -27.79 -5.82
CA ARG A 259 6.07 -28.69 -4.89
C ARG A 259 6.12 -28.25 -3.43
N HIS A 260 7.21 -27.62 -2.97
CA HIS A 260 7.32 -27.14 -1.60
C HIS A 260 6.49 -25.87 -1.36
N HIS A 261 6.49 -24.92 -2.32
CA HIS A 261 5.56 -23.78 -2.30
C HIS A 261 4.13 -24.28 -2.17
N LYS A 262 3.72 -25.21 -3.06
CA LYS A 262 2.36 -25.78 -3.04
C LYS A 262 1.96 -26.31 -1.66
N ARG A 263 2.82 -27.04 -0.96
CA ARG A 263 2.49 -27.57 0.37
C ARG A 263 2.20 -26.46 1.39
N ARG A 264 3.02 -25.41 1.41
CA ARG A 264 2.80 -24.25 2.30
C ARG A 264 1.56 -23.45 1.90
N ILE A 265 1.35 -23.28 0.59
CA ILE A 265 0.16 -22.61 0.04
C ILE A 265 -1.12 -23.35 0.44
N MET A 266 -1.15 -24.68 0.37
CA MET A 266 -2.31 -25.47 0.80
C MET A 266 -2.59 -25.30 2.30
N ALA A 267 -1.53 -25.31 3.13
CA ALA A 267 -1.69 -25.07 4.57
C ALA A 267 -2.28 -23.69 4.88
N LEU A 268 -1.77 -22.64 4.22
CA LEU A 268 -2.32 -21.28 4.34
C LEU A 268 -3.79 -21.21 3.90
N ALA A 269 -4.12 -21.88 2.77
CA ALA A 269 -5.48 -21.90 2.25
C ALA A 269 -6.46 -22.61 3.20
N GLU A 270 -6.04 -23.69 3.87
CA GLU A 270 -6.86 -24.38 4.87
C GLU A 270 -7.19 -23.46 6.05
N ILE A 271 -6.19 -22.75 6.59
CA ILE A 271 -6.41 -21.78 7.68
C ILE A 271 -7.34 -20.65 7.23
N ARG A 272 -7.12 -20.08 6.04
CA ARG A 272 -8.01 -19.03 5.47
C ARG A 272 -9.45 -19.54 5.34
N ASN A 273 -9.63 -20.72 4.77
CA ASN A 273 -10.95 -21.27 4.50
C ASN A 273 -11.74 -21.47 5.80
N LYS A 274 -11.11 -21.99 6.85
CA LYS A 274 -11.78 -22.29 8.12
C LYS A 274 -11.83 -21.12 9.10
N GLY A 275 -10.88 -20.19 8.99
CA GLY A 275 -10.69 -19.06 9.90
C GLY A 275 -11.25 -17.73 9.44
N GLY A 276 -11.42 -17.51 8.13
CA GLY A 276 -11.79 -16.20 7.57
C GLY A 276 -12.84 -16.24 6.45
N ALA A 277 -12.72 -17.14 5.47
CA ALA A 277 -13.42 -17.02 4.20
C ALA A 277 -14.61 -17.98 3.97
N HIS A 278 -14.59 -19.19 4.53
CA HIS A 278 -15.65 -20.18 4.35
C HIS A 278 -16.28 -20.57 5.69
N GLY A 279 -17.48 -21.16 5.61
CA GLY A 279 -18.33 -21.46 6.76
C GLY A 279 -17.76 -22.51 7.71
N ASP A 280 -18.64 -23.07 8.52
CA ASP A 280 -18.30 -23.97 9.62
C ASP A 280 -17.40 -25.12 9.16
N ASP A 281 -16.48 -25.52 10.04
CA ASP A 281 -15.69 -26.71 9.79
C ASP A 281 -16.61 -27.94 9.70
N ALA A 282 -16.36 -28.81 8.72
CA ALA A 282 -17.26 -29.93 8.46
C ALA A 282 -17.20 -31.01 9.54
N GLU A 283 -16.11 -31.07 10.32
CA GLU A 283 -15.96 -32.02 11.42
C GLU A 283 -16.41 -31.41 12.75
N ALA A 284 -15.98 -30.19 13.05
CA ALA A 284 -16.34 -29.50 14.29
C ALA A 284 -17.74 -28.86 14.25
N LEU A 285 -18.32 -28.67 13.06
CA LEU A 285 -19.58 -27.95 12.81
C LEU A 285 -19.60 -26.51 13.34
N GLU A 286 -18.42 -25.94 13.58
CA GLU A 286 -18.21 -24.60 14.08
C GLU A 286 -17.10 -23.91 13.27
N ARG A 287 -17.16 -22.58 13.18
CA ARG A 287 -16.05 -21.80 12.64
C ARG A 287 -14.87 -21.82 13.59
N TRP A 288 -13.67 -21.86 13.04
CA TRP A 288 -12.48 -21.75 13.87
C TRP A 288 -12.41 -20.36 14.52
N GLU A 289 -12.08 -20.35 15.81
CA GLU A 289 -11.64 -19.16 16.50
C GLU A 289 -10.19 -18.91 16.09
N ILE A 290 -9.89 -17.70 15.60
CA ILE A 290 -8.56 -17.32 15.16
C ILE A 290 -7.97 -16.39 16.20
N THR A 291 -6.86 -16.82 16.81
CA THR A 291 -6.12 -15.99 17.76
C THR A 291 -5.23 -14.98 17.01
N PRO A 292 -4.84 -13.87 17.66
CA PRO A 292 -3.89 -12.91 17.10
C PRO A 292 -2.56 -13.49 16.60
N GLU A 293 -2.10 -14.56 17.23
CA GLU A 293 -0.84 -15.23 16.86
C GLU A 293 -0.99 -15.98 15.55
N VAL A 294 -2.13 -16.66 15.35
CA VAL A 294 -2.44 -17.37 14.10
C VAL A 294 -2.65 -16.39 12.96
N SER A 295 -3.35 -15.28 13.19
CA SER A 295 -3.55 -14.26 12.15
C SER A 295 -2.25 -13.61 11.72
N LEU A 296 -1.33 -13.31 12.66
CA LEU A 296 0.00 -12.80 12.33
C LEU A 296 0.86 -13.82 11.58
N ASP A 297 0.78 -15.10 11.94
CA ASP A 297 1.46 -16.18 11.20
C ASP A 297 0.94 -16.29 9.76
N CYS A 298 -0.36 -16.10 9.53
CA CYS A 298 -0.92 -16.03 8.17
C CYS A 298 -0.37 -14.83 7.38
N ALA A 299 -0.30 -13.64 7.98
CA ALA A 299 0.24 -12.44 7.34
C ALA A 299 1.73 -12.60 6.97
N LEU A 300 2.51 -13.20 7.87
CA LEU A 300 3.92 -13.51 7.63
C LEU A 300 4.08 -14.56 6.53
N THR A 301 3.34 -15.66 6.64
CA THR A 301 3.42 -16.77 5.71
C THR A 301 3.00 -16.33 4.31
N SER A 302 1.93 -15.54 4.16
CA SER A 302 1.53 -15.00 2.86
C SER A 302 2.64 -14.12 2.27
N THR A 303 3.20 -13.19 3.06
CA THR A 303 4.29 -12.29 2.63
C THR A 303 5.54 -13.07 2.20
N ILE A 304 5.97 -14.06 2.98
CA ILE A 304 7.12 -14.92 2.67
C ILE A 304 6.85 -15.74 1.40
N LEU A 305 5.65 -16.30 1.25
CA LEU A 305 5.29 -17.07 0.06
C LEU A 305 5.19 -16.19 -1.18
N THR A 306 4.68 -14.97 -1.09
CA THR A 306 4.68 -13.99 -2.18
C THR A 306 6.11 -13.77 -2.68
N LYS A 307 7.04 -13.47 -1.77
CA LYS A 307 8.45 -13.28 -2.11
C LYS A 307 9.09 -14.55 -2.69
N SER A 308 8.94 -15.68 -2.00
CA SER A 308 9.56 -16.96 -2.38
C SER A 308 9.08 -17.45 -3.74
N VAL A 309 7.76 -17.36 -4.01
CA VAL A 309 7.18 -17.73 -5.31
C VAL A 309 7.63 -16.78 -6.41
N TYR A 310 7.59 -15.46 -6.19
CA TYR A 310 8.02 -14.49 -7.21
C TYR A 310 9.48 -14.68 -7.59
N ARG A 311 10.38 -14.77 -6.61
CA ARG A 311 11.82 -14.93 -6.87
C ARG A 311 12.13 -16.22 -7.61
N TYR A 312 11.42 -17.30 -7.31
CA TYR A 312 11.56 -18.53 -8.07
C TYR A 312 11.00 -18.40 -9.50
N ALA A 313 9.80 -17.84 -9.67
CA ALA A 313 9.10 -17.80 -10.94
C ALA A 313 9.68 -16.77 -11.93
N VAL A 314 10.26 -15.69 -11.42
CA VAL A 314 10.69 -14.53 -12.21
C VAL A 314 12.21 -14.34 -12.18
N GLU A 315 12.86 -14.62 -11.04
CA GLU A 315 14.31 -14.41 -10.86
C GLU A 315 15.13 -15.71 -10.92
N ASP A 316 14.48 -16.87 -11.14
CA ASP A 316 15.09 -18.21 -11.08
C ASP A 316 15.87 -18.49 -9.77
N ASP A 317 15.53 -17.80 -8.67
CA ASP A 317 16.16 -17.98 -7.36
C ASP A 317 15.23 -18.67 -6.36
N ILE A 318 15.67 -19.82 -5.83
CA ILE A 318 14.92 -20.59 -4.84
C ILE A 318 15.33 -20.15 -3.43
N ILE A 319 14.46 -19.38 -2.80
CA ILE A 319 14.56 -19.03 -1.37
C ILE A 319 13.36 -19.56 -0.58
N LEU A 320 13.57 -19.90 0.70
CA LEU A 320 12.60 -20.57 1.56
C LEU A 320 12.41 -19.87 2.91
#